data_AF-A0A3S4IL82-F1
#
_entry.id   AF-A0A3S4IL82-F1
#
_cell.length_a   1.000
_cell.length_b   1.000
_cell.length_c   1.000
_cell.angle_alpha   90.00
_cell.angle_beta   90.00
_cell.angle_gamma   90.00
#
_symmetry.space_group_name_H-M   'P 1'
#
loop_
_entity.id
_entity.type
_entity.pdbx_description
1 polymer ?
#
loop_
_entity_poly.entity_id
_entity_poly.type
_entity_poly.pdbx_seq_one_letter_code
_entity_poly.pdbx_strand_id
1 'polypeptide(L)'
;MTASQPEIASGSAMIVDLATKKIIYASQPDLVRPMASITKVMTAMVVLDAHLPLDEMLTVDISHTPEMKGIYSPRAPQQPD
;
A
#
# COMPACT_ATOMS: atom_id res chain seq x y z
N MET A 1 23.30 28.00 13.17
CA MET A 1 22.27 28.34 12.17
C MET A 1 21.20 27.27 12.24
N THR A 2 19.97 27.62 12.61
CA THR A 2 18.82 26.71 12.52
C THR A 2 18.47 26.54 11.05
N ALA A 3 18.63 25.33 10.51
CA ALA A 3 18.14 25.02 9.16
C ALA A 3 16.63 25.30 9.13
N SER A 4 16.17 26.05 8.12
CA SER A 4 14.74 26.25 7.88
C SER A 4 14.08 24.89 7.62
N GLN A 5 12.92 24.66 8.21
CA GLN A 5 12.16 23.45 7.94
C GLN A 5 11.79 23.38 6.44
N PRO A 6 11.77 22.19 5.84
CA PRO A 6 11.41 22.04 4.43
C PRO A 6 9.96 22.50 4.21
N GLU A 7 9.75 23.31 3.17
CA GLU A 7 8.40 23.61 2.68
C GLU A 7 7.94 22.46 1.79
N ILE A 8 6.84 21.81 2.17
CA ILE A 8 6.29 20.65 1.46
C ILE A 8 4.84 20.97 1.08
N ALA A 9 4.47 20.74 -0.19
CA ALA A 9 3.13 20.98 -0.70
C ALA A 9 2.09 19.91 -0.31
N SER A 10 2.54 18.81 0.30
CA SER A 10 1.66 17.73 0.78
C SER A 10 0.79 18.23 1.92
N GLY A 11 -0.49 17.85 1.92
CA GLY A 11 -1.39 18.20 3.02
C GLY A 11 -1.03 17.57 4.36
N SER A 12 -0.20 16.52 4.39
CA SER A 12 0.34 15.88 5.61
C SER A 12 1.70 15.25 5.29
N ALA A 13 2.61 15.22 6.26
CA ALA A 13 3.90 14.56 6.13
C ALA A 13 4.53 14.27 7.51
N MET A 14 5.29 13.18 7.59
CA MET A 14 6.13 12.85 8.74
C MET A 14 7.46 12.26 8.26
N ILE A 15 8.56 12.73 8.83
CA ILE A 15 9.91 12.21 8.57
C ILE A 15 10.47 11.72 9.89
N VAL A 16 10.89 10.46 9.93
CA VAL A 16 11.41 9.80 11.12
C VAL A 16 12.80 9.24 10.81
N ASP A 17 13.74 9.46 11.72
CA ASP A 17 15.00 8.75 11.73
C ASP A 17 14.76 7.30 12.15
N LEU A 18 15.01 6.33 11.27
CA LEU A 18 14.66 4.93 11.55
C LEU A 18 15.53 4.26 12.62
N ALA A 19 16.74 4.77 12.87
CA ALA A 19 17.68 4.22 13.85
C ALA A 19 17.33 4.69 15.27
N THR A 20 17.04 5.97 15.43
CA THR A 20 16.76 6.63 16.72
C THR A 20 15.27 6.75 17.03
N LYS A 21 14.41 6.53 16.03
CA LYS A 21 12.95 6.78 16.07
C LYS A 21 12.58 8.25 16.33
N LYS A 22 13.54 9.17 16.19
CA LYS A 22 13.30 10.60 16.36
C LYS A 22 12.52 11.16 15.17
N ILE A 23 11.46 11.92 15.47
CA ILE A 23 10.75 12.72 14.46
C ILE A 23 11.64 13.90 14.06
N ILE A 24 11.98 13.99 12.78
CA ILE A 24 12.76 15.09 12.20
C ILE A 24 11.82 16.20 11.72
N TYR A 25 10.64 15.83 11.23
CA TYR A 25 9.62 16.74 10.73
C TYR A 25 8.23 16.10 10.86
N ALA A 26 7.22 16.90 11.21
CA ALA A 26 5.82 16.48 11.23
C ALA A 26 4.89 17.65 10.87
N SER A 27 3.94 17.38 9.97
CA SER A 27 2.84 18.27 9.62
C SER A 27 1.57 17.45 9.49
N GLN A 28 0.60 17.71 10.39
CA GLN A 28 -0.68 16.98 10.47
C GLN A 28 -0.50 15.43 10.40
N PRO A 29 0.38 14.82 11.21
CA PRO A 29 0.73 13.41 11.09
C PRO A 29 -0.43 12.46 11.42
N ASP A 30 -1.36 12.86 12.30
CA ASP A 30 -2.48 12.04 12.78
C ASP A 30 -3.80 12.29 12.02
N LEU A 31 -3.75 13.10 10.96
CA LEU A 31 -4.95 13.45 10.18
C LEU A 31 -5.35 12.29 9.26
N VAL A 32 -6.53 11.72 9.48
CA VAL A 32 -7.07 10.60 8.71
C VAL A 32 -7.43 11.02 7.28
N ARG A 33 -6.90 10.29 6.28
CA ARG A 33 -7.12 10.54 4.84
C ARG A 33 -7.11 9.24 4.03
N PRO A 34 -7.72 9.22 2.83
CA PRO A 34 -7.59 8.08 1.91
C PRO A 34 -6.13 7.80 1.56
N MET A 35 -5.68 6.56 1.75
CA MET A 35 -4.28 6.14 1.54
C MET A 35 -4.03 5.55 0.15
N ALA A 36 -5.09 5.28 -0.62
CA ALA A 36 -5.04 4.69 -1.96
C ALA A 36 -4.09 3.46 -2.02
N SER A 37 -3.15 3.43 -2.98
CA SER A 37 -2.24 2.29 -3.15
C SER A 37 -1.27 2.06 -1.99
N ILE A 38 -1.13 2.98 -1.02
CA ILE A 38 -0.31 2.73 0.19
C ILE A 38 -0.92 1.57 1.02
N THR A 39 -2.22 1.31 0.91
CA THR A 39 -2.88 0.14 1.52
C THR A 39 -2.20 -1.19 1.13
N LYS A 40 -1.58 -1.27 -0.06
CA LYS A 40 -0.86 -2.47 -0.52
C LYS A 40 0.33 -2.84 0.38
N VAL A 41 0.90 -1.89 1.13
CA VAL A 41 1.96 -2.19 2.12
C VAL A 41 1.41 -3.08 3.23
N MET A 42 0.22 -2.78 3.76
CA MET A 42 -0.43 -3.63 4.76
C MET A 42 -0.80 -5.00 4.17
N THR A 43 -1.31 -5.04 2.94
CA THR A 43 -1.60 -6.30 2.25
C THR A 43 -0.36 -7.19 2.14
N ALA A 44 0.78 -6.63 1.74
CA ALA A 44 2.03 -7.37 1.68
C ALA A 44 2.48 -7.88 3.05
N MET A 45 2.38 -7.07 4.12
CA MET A 45 2.72 -7.51 5.48
C MET A 45 1.84 -8.69 5.92
N VAL A 46 0.53 -8.64 5.70
CA VAL A 46 -0.39 -9.75 6.05
C VAL A 46 -0.05 -11.03 5.29
N VAL A 47 0.30 -10.93 4.00
CA VAL A 47 0.68 -12.10 3.19
C VAL A 47 2.00 -12.71 3.68
N LEU A 48 2.99 -11.87 4.00
CA LEU A 48 4.28 -12.33 4.53
C LEU A 48 4.13 -12.98 5.91
N ASP A 49 3.31 -12.40 6.80
CA ASP A 49 3.02 -12.96 8.12
C ASP A 49 2.30 -14.33 8.03
N ALA A 50 1.57 -14.58 6.94
CA ALA A 50 0.93 -15.87 6.68
C ALA A 50 1.91 -16.98 6.23
N HIS A 51 3.18 -16.65 5.95
CA HIS A 51 4.22 -17.61 5.55
C HIS A 51 3.83 -18.50 4.35
N LEU A 52 3.09 -17.95 3.38
CA LEU A 52 2.71 -18.67 2.16
C LEU A 52 3.93 -18.92 1.26
N PRO A 53 3.96 -20.00 0.45
CA PRO A 53 5.05 -20.25 -0.49
C PRO A 53 5.11 -19.13 -1.55
N LEU A 54 6.24 -18.44 -1.65
CA LEU A 54 6.41 -17.31 -2.58
C LEU A 54 6.57 -17.74 -4.04
N ASP A 55 6.83 -19.02 -4.27
CA ASP A 55 6.95 -19.67 -5.57
C ASP A 55 5.66 -20.35 -6.04
N GLU A 56 4.58 -20.24 -5.25
CA GLU A 56 3.26 -20.76 -5.62
C GLU A 56 2.74 -20.03 -6.86
N MET A 57 2.42 -20.82 -7.90
CA MET A 57 1.73 -20.31 -9.09
C MET A 57 0.25 -20.09 -8.79
N LEU A 58 -0.16 -18.83 -8.64
CA LEU A 58 -1.55 -18.46 -8.39
C LEU A 58 -2.28 -18.10 -9.69
N THR A 59 -3.54 -18.51 -9.79
CA THR A 59 -4.46 -18.02 -10.83
C THR A 59 -4.86 -16.59 -10.50
N VAL A 60 -4.84 -15.71 -11.50
CA VAL A 60 -5.35 -14.35 -11.32
C VAL A 60 -6.87 -14.39 -11.17
N ASP A 61 -7.36 -14.09 -9.96
CA ASP A 61 -8.77 -13.93 -9.65
C ASP A 61 -9.08 -12.46 -9.31
N ILE A 62 -10.06 -11.90 -10.00
CA ILE A 62 -10.53 -10.51 -9.84
C ILE A 62 -12.01 -10.44 -9.45
N SER A 63 -12.65 -11.60 -9.20
CA SER A 63 -14.08 -11.69 -8.85
C SER A 63 -14.45 -10.93 -7.58
N HIS A 64 -13.48 -10.74 -6.69
CA HIS A 64 -13.62 -10.03 -5.42
C HIS A 64 -13.28 -8.54 -5.48
N THR A 65 -12.97 -7.99 -6.66
CA THR A 65 -12.65 -6.56 -6.85
C THR A 65 -13.77 -5.88 -7.64
N PRO A 66 -14.76 -5.22 -7.00
CA PRO A 66 -15.91 -4.63 -7.68
C PRO A 66 -15.54 -3.64 -8.79
N GLU A 67 -14.44 -2.91 -8.61
CA GLU A 67 -13.89 -1.95 -9.58
C GLU A 67 -13.41 -2.63 -10.88
N MET A 68 -13.15 -3.93 -10.85
CA MET A 68 -12.70 -4.73 -12.00
C MET A 68 -13.84 -5.47 -12.71
N LYS A 69 -15.10 -5.22 -12.34
CA LYS A 69 -16.26 -5.84 -13.00
C LYS A 69 -16.26 -5.53 -14.50
N GLY A 70 -16.31 -6.58 -15.33
CA GLY A 70 -16.28 -6.47 -16.80
C GLY A 70 -14.88 -6.47 -17.42
N ILE A 71 -13.82 -6.52 -16.59
CA ILE A 71 -12.46 -6.83 -17.04
C ILE A 71 -12.32 -8.35 -17.05
N TYR A 72 -11.79 -8.93 -18.12
CA TYR A 72 -11.58 -10.38 -18.24
C TYR A 72 -10.09 -10.68 -18.41
N SER A 73 -9.60 -11.68 -17.68
CA SER A 73 -8.26 -12.21 -17.89
C SER A 73 -8.28 -13.17 -19.09
N PRO A 74 -7.52 -12.92 -20.18
CA PRO A 74 -7.51 -13.79 -21.35
C PRO A 74 -6.96 -15.20 -21.09
N ARG A 75 -6.32 -15.43 -19.93
CA ARG A 75 -5.79 -16.73 -19.50
C ARG A 75 -6.50 -17.34 -18.29
N ALA A 76 -7.62 -16.75 -17.84
CA ALA A 76 -8.45 -17.47 -16.87
C ALA A 76 -8.99 -18.75 -17.53
N PRO A 77 -9.04 -19.89 -16.81
CA PRO A 77 -9.77 -21.05 -17.31
C PRO A 77 -11.19 -20.58 -17.67
N GLN A 78 -11.64 -20.85 -18.90
CA GLN A 78 -12.99 -20.51 -19.32
C GLN A 78 -13.96 -21.21 -18.39
N GLN A 79 -14.81 -20.43 -17.69
CA GLN A 79 -15.91 -20.96 -16.91
C GLN A 79 -16.79 -21.78 -17.88
N PRO A 80 -17.11 -23.06 -17.60
CA PRO A 80 -18.03 -23.80 -18.45
C PRO A 80 -19.42 -23.15 -18.39
N ASP A 81 -20.12 -23.16 -19.52
CA ASP A 81 -21.48 -22.62 -19.72
C ASP A 81 -22.49 -23.08 -18.65
#